data_AF-A0A2E9JUD0-F1
#
_entry.id   AF-A0A2E9JUD0-F1
#
_cell.length_a   1.000
_cell.length_b   1.000
_cell.length_c   1.000
_cell.angle_alpha   90.00
_cell.angle_beta   90.00
_cell.angle_gamma   90.00
#
_symmetry.space_group_name_H-M   'P 1'
#
loop_
_entity.id
_entity.type
_entity.pdbx_description
1 polymer ?
#
loop_
_entity_poly.entity_id
_entity_poly.type
_entity_poly.pdbx_seq_one_letter_code
_entity_poly.pdbx_strand_id
1 'polypeptide(L)'
;MNKVLLALALFAVSWSANAVTLVLVSHQTTAQGGVASLYTNGETITGGASTAIWSWDGTILSSTGLYSATSAIHPGSTILSDQITDLNIDTSTSSAGGTAAYACLEGTFLAGVANNGCGGYAWGTNGIDESSVSYGPGLTASLTLGGDDTPAGALRTIAAFDYGLDGVTGTGLALGDAVYIGTGIALGSTGGERMTFTVVPVPAAAWLFGSALGLLGWMRRRAA
;
A
#
# COMPACT_ATOMS: atom_id res chain seq x y z
N MET A 1 -11.58 -45.72 14.39
CA MET A 1 -10.43 -45.10 13.69
C MET A 1 -10.79 -43.84 12.90
N ASN A 2 -11.91 -43.79 12.15
CA ASN A 2 -12.26 -42.64 11.28
C ASN A 2 -12.33 -41.26 11.98
N LYS A 3 -12.64 -41.22 13.29
CA LYS A 3 -12.78 -39.97 14.06
C LYS A 3 -11.44 -39.31 14.41
N VAL A 4 -10.38 -40.10 14.61
CA VAL A 4 -9.02 -39.59 14.90
C VAL A 4 -8.39 -39.03 13.63
N LEU A 5 -8.60 -39.70 12.50
CA LEU A 5 -8.17 -39.23 11.18
C LEU A 5 -8.83 -37.89 10.79
N LEU A 6 -10.11 -37.70 11.11
CA LEU A 6 -10.81 -36.43 10.82
C LEU A 6 -10.31 -35.26 11.70
N ALA A 7 -9.99 -35.53 12.97
CA ALA A 7 -9.42 -34.53 13.88
C ALA A 7 -7.98 -34.15 13.51
N LEU A 8 -7.17 -35.14 13.10
CA LEU A 8 -5.83 -34.90 12.57
C LEU A 8 -5.88 -34.14 11.23
N ALA A 9 -6.85 -34.48 10.37
CA ALA A 9 -7.07 -33.76 9.13
C ALA A 9 -7.43 -32.30 9.41
N LEU A 10 -8.38 -32.00 10.30
CA LEU A 10 -8.73 -30.63 10.69
C LEU A 10 -7.55 -29.82 11.26
N PHE A 11 -6.66 -30.46 12.04
CA PHE A 11 -5.42 -29.85 12.52
C PHE A 11 -4.38 -29.65 11.42
N ALA A 12 -4.38 -30.48 10.38
CA ALA A 12 -3.50 -30.35 9.23
C ALA A 12 -4.00 -29.30 8.22
N VAL A 13 -5.32 -29.12 8.06
CA VAL A 13 -5.88 -28.09 7.16
C VAL A 13 -5.88 -26.68 7.79
N SER A 14 -5.70 -26.54 9.11
CA SER A 14 -5.67 -25.22 9.75
C SER A 14 -4.39 -24.41 9.44
N TRP A 15 -3.41 -25.00 8.76
CA TRP A 15 -2.17 -24.36 8.34
C TRP A 15 -2.26 -23.73 6.93
N SER A 16 -3.25 -24.11 6.13
CA SER A 16 -3.43 -23.55 4.78
C SER A 16 -4.51 -22.47 4.79
N ALA A 17 -4.14 -21.24 4.45
CA ALA A 17 -4.98 -20.05 4.20
C ALA A 17 -5.30 -19.14 5.40
N ASN A 18 -4.28 -18.72 6.15
CA ASN A 18 -4.43 -17.52 6.98
C ASN A 18 -3.65 -16.38 6.33
N ALA A 19 -4.38 -15.38 5.84
CA ALA A 19 -3.77 -14.09 5.54
C ALA A 19 -3.07 -13.60 6.81
N VAL A 20 -1.78 -13.29 6.69
CA VAL A 20 -0.96 -12.85 7.83
C VAL A 20 -1.12 -11.34 7.95
N THR A 21 -1.42 -10.85 9.15
CA THR A 21 -1.44 -9.40 9.41
C THR A 21 -0.01 -8.87 9.38
N LEU A 22 0.17 -7.81 8.60
CA LEU A 22 1.44 -7.12 8.43
C LEU A 22 1.33 -5.69 8.97
N VAL A 23 2.46 -5.15 9.43
CA VAL A 23 2.61 -3.72 9.72
C VAL A 23 3.58 -3.12 8.72
N LEU A 24 3.17 -2.04 8.06
CA LEU A 24 4.07 -1.22 7.25
C LEU A 24 5.07 -0.53 8.17
N VAL A 25 6.35 -0.89 8.05
CA VAL A 25 7.44 -0.31 8.84
C VAL A 25 8.02 0.91 8.15
N SER A 26 8.17 0.85 6.83
CA SER A 26 8.68 1.97 6.05
C SER A 26 8.22 1.93 4.60
N HIS A 27 8.05 3.10 4.01
CA HIS A 27 7.94 3.31 2.58
C HIS A 27 9.08 4.24 2.18
N GLN A 28 10.03 3.72 1.40
CA GLN A 28 11.24 4.44 1.05
C GLN A 28 11.26 4.71 -0.45
N THR A 29 11.39 5.98 -0.79
CA THR A 29 11.85 6.45 -2.09
C THR A 29 13.27 6.97 -1.88
N THR A 30 14.24 6.56 -2.69
CA THR A 30 15.62 7.02 -2.45
C THR A 30 15.83 8.39 -3.08
N ALA A 31 16.07 9.42 -2.27
CA ALA A 31 16.59 10.70 -2.71
C ALA A 31 18.12 10.65 -2.73
N GLN A 32 18.76 10.84 -3.89
CA GLN A 32 20.21 11.06 -3.91
C GLN A 32 20.52 12.45 -3.34
N GLY A 33 21.53 12.48 -2.45
CA GLY A 33 21.80 13.58 -1.52
C GLY A 33 22.19 14.92 -2.14
N GLY A 34 21.63 15.98 -1.54
CA GLY A 34 22.07 17.36 -1.63
C GLY A 34 20.99 18.32 -1.11
N VAL A 35 21.21 18.95 0.05
CA VAL A 35 20.46 20.03 0.77
C VAL A 35 18.92 19.92 0.92
N ALA A 36 18.25 19.07 0.15
CA ALA A 36 16.82 18.85 0.04
C ALA A 36 16.59 17.36 -0.22
N SER A 37 16.32 16.58 0.83
CA SER A 37 15.96 15.16 0.64
C SER A 37 14.46 15.04 0.43
N LEU A 38 14.07 14.22 -0.55
CA LEU A 38 12.71 13.74 -0.72
C LEU A 38 12.44 12.69 0.38
N TYR A 39 11.41 12.91 1.17
CA TYR A 39 10.92 11.93 2.14
C TYR A 39 9.52 11.50 1.77
N THR A 40 9.28 10.20 1.87
CA THR A 40 7.95 9.59 1.81
C THR A 40 7.58 9.02 3.18
N ASN A 41 7.60 9.87 4.21
CA ASN A 41 7.07 9.52 5.52
C ASN A 41 5.66 10.13 5.63
N GLY A 42 4.65 9.31 5.93
CA GLY A 42 3.28 9.75 6.15
C GLY A 42 3.10 10.64 7.41
N GLU A 43 4.10 11.45 7.78
CA GLU A 43 4.14 12.33 8.95
C GLU A 43 3.85 13.80 8.58
N THR A 44 4.04 14.20 7.32
CA THR A 44 3.66 15.54 6.82
C THR A 44 2.42 15.37 5.96
N ILE A 45 1.23 15.76 6.44
CA ILE A 45 0.00 15.25 5.84
C ILE A 45 -0.99 16.35 5.49
N THR A 46 -0.98 16.74 4.21
CA THR A 46 -2.20 17.20 3.56
C THR A 46 -3.03 15.96 3.25
N GLY A 47 -4.19 15.80 3.90
CA GLY A 47 -5.14 14.71 3.61
C GLY A 47 -5.35 13.64 4.70
N GLY A 48 -4.59 13.65 5.80
CA GLY A 48 -4.81 12.77 6.96
C GLY A 48 -3.96 11.49 6.99
N ALA A 49 -3.63 11.04 8.20
CA ALA A 49 -2.67 9.95 8.41
C ALA A 49 -3.12 8.61 7.86
N SER A 50 -2.14 7.80 7.44
CA SER A 50 -2.38 6.42 7.03
C SER A 50 -2.98 5.64 8.20
N THR A 51 -4.18 5.11 7.98
CA THR A 51 -4.91 4.19 8.87
C THR A 51 -4.94 2.75 8.35
N ALA A 52 -4.29 2.51 7.20
CA ALA A 52 -4.24 1.22 6.54
C ALA A 52 -3.72 0.10 7.45
N ILE A 53 -4.53 -0.95 7.58
CA ILE A 53 -4.16 -2.24 8.16
C ILE A 53 -3.85 -3.20 7.04
N TRP A 54 -2.72 -3.89 7.08
CA TRP A 54 -2.24 -4.72 5.98
C TRP A 54 -2.39 -6.21 6.27
N SER A 55 -2.71 -6.98 5.24
CA SER A 55 -2.67 -8.43 5.27
C SER A 55 -2.08 -8.98 3.97
N TRP A 56 -1.33 -10.08 4.07
CA TRP A 56 -0.78 -10.77 2.91
C TRP A 56 -1.19 -12.24 2.92
N ASP A 57 -1.71 -12.73 1.81
CA ASP A 57 -2.10 -14.14 1.64
C ASP A 57 -1.04 -15.00 0.95
N GLY A 58 0.12 -14.41 0.64
CA GLY A 58 1.21 -15.03 -0.13
C GLY A 58 1.27 -14.58 -1.60
N THR A 59 0.21 -13.95 -2.10
CA THR A 59 0.10 -13.43 -3.48
C THR A 59 -0.38 -11.99 -3.50
N ILE A 60 -1.43 -11.67 -2.75
CA ILE A 60 -2.05 -10.35 -2.71
C ILE A 60 -1.76 -9.72 -1.35
N LEU A 61 -1.12 -8.55 -1.38
CA LEU A 61 -0.98 -7.66 -0.24
C LEU A 61 -2.15 -6.69 -0.26
N SER A 62 -3.09 -6.85 0.65
CA SER A 62 -4.28 -6.01 0.77
C SER A 62 -4.18 -5.09 1.98
N SER A 63 -4.64 -3.85 1.84
CA SER A 63 -4.90 -2.97 2.95
C SER A 63 -6.40 -2.82 3.21
N THR A 64 -6.76 -2.45 4.44
CA THR A 64 -8.10 -1.97 4.78
C THR A 64 -7.96 -0.60 5.44
N GLY A 65 -8.75 0.37 4.97
CA GLY A 65 -8.68 1.77 5.42
C GLY A 65 -7.84 2.64 4.49
N LEU A 66 -7.48 3.85 4.97
CA LEU A 66 -6.74 4.83 4.17
C LEU A 66 -5.24 4.57 4.25
N TYR A 67 -4.63 4.23 3.12
CA TYR A 67 -3.19 4.35 2.94
C TYR A 67 -2.87 5.74 2.39
N SER A 68 -1.94 6.45 3.04
CA SER A 68 -1.48 7.77 2.59
C SER A 68 0.04 7.80 2.50
N ALA A 69 0.55 8.13 1.32
CA ALA A 69 1.98 8.28 1.02
C ALA A 69 2.26 9.70 0.55
N THR A 70 2.70 10.56 1.48
CA THR A 70 3.07 11.95 1.16
C THR A 70 4.54 12.04 0.81
N SER A 71 4.83 12.63 -0.34
CA SER A 71 6.17 13.06 -0.74
C SER A 71 6.38 14.52 -0.33
N ALA A 72 7.50 14.82 0.33
CA ALA A 72 7.84 16.17 0.75
C ALA A 72 9.35 16.47 0.63
N ILE A 73 9.68 17.73 0.44
CA ILE A 73 11.06 18.25 0.52
C ILE A 73 11.29 18.79 1.92
N HIS A 74 12.36 18.36 2.56
CA HIS A 74 12.76 18.91 3.84
C HIS A 74 13.50 20.26 3.68
N PRO A 75 13.24 21.27 4.53
CA PRO A 75 12.19 21.32 5.56
C PRO A 75 10.89 21.98 5.05
N GLY A 76 9.87 21.19 4.71
CA GLY A 76 8.48 21.58 4.94
C GLY A 76 7.56 21.81 3.74
N SER A 77 7.98 21.62 2.49
CA SER A 77 7.05 21.68 1.35
C SER A 77 6.61 20.28 0.94
N THR A 78 5.31 20.01 1.00
CA THR A 78 4.73 18.81 0.39
C THR A 78 4.80 18.96 -1.12
N ILE A 79 5.14 17.87 -1.81
CA ILE A 79 5.12 17.78 -3.27
C ILE A 79 3.76 17.24 -3.69
N LEU A 80 3.41 16.06 -3.20
CA LEU A 80 2.13 15.39 -3.49
C LEU A 80 1.82 14.37 -2.39
N SER A 81 0.57 13.96 -2.29
CA SER A 81 0.12 12.89 -1.39
C SER A 81 -0.79 11.92 -2.14
N ASP A 82 -0.36 10.66 -2.23
CA ASP A 82 -1.21 9.58 -2.72
C ASP A 82 -2.10 9.09 -1.59
N GLN A 83 -3.41 9.05 -1.85
CA GLN A 83 -4.43 8.59 -0.93
C GLN A 83 -5.20 7.44 -1.56
N ILE A 84 -5.14 6.27 -0.91
CA ILE A 84 -5.68 5.05 -1.47
C ILE A 84 -6.47 4.33 -0.38
N THR A 85 -7.74 4.11 -0.61
CA THR A 85 -8.56 3.31 0.30
C THR A 85 -8.59 1.87 -0.17
N ASP A 86 -8.30 0.91 0.71
CA ASP A 86 -8.33 -0.53 0.39
C ASP A 86 -7.42 -0.91 -0.81
N LEU A 87 -6.16 -0.47 -0.74
CA LEU A 87 -5.13 -0.77 -1.73
C LEU A 87 -4.81 -2.28 -1.75
N ASN A 88 -4.90 -2.90 -2.91
CA ASN A 88 -4.45 -4.27 -3.14
C ASN A 88 -3.26 -4.25 -4.11
N ILE A 89 -2.20 -5.00 -3.79
CA ILE A 89 -1.05 -5.21 -4.65
C ILE A 89 -0.96 -6.71 -4.92
N ASP A 90 -1.18 -7.11 -6.16
CA ASP A 90 -0.93 -8.48 -6.62
C ASP A 90 0.55 -8.62 -6.95
N THR A 91 1.29 -9.30 -6.09
CA THR A 91 2.73 -9.44 -6.21
C THR A 91 3.14 -10.44 -7.28
N SER A 92 2.20 -11.23 -7.82
CA SER A 92 2.44 -12.16 -8.93
C SER A 92 2.38 -11.47 -10.29
N THR A 93 1.53 -10.45 -10.43
CA THR A 93 1.41 -9.63 -11.65
C THR A 93 2.12 -8.28 -11.52
N SER A 94 2.63 -7.96 -10.33
CA SER A 94 3.23 -6.67 -9.98
C SER A 94 2.30 -5.49 -10.25
N SER A 95 1.00 -5.66 -9.98
CA SER A 95 -0.02 -4.66 -10.30
C SER A 95 -0.77 -4.23 -9.05
N ALA A 96 -0.90 -2.92 -8.87
CA ALA A 96 -1.81 -2.36 -7.89
C ALA A 96 -3.26 -2.33 -8.43
N GLY A 97 -4.19 -2.57 -7.53
CA GLY A 97 -5.62 -2.54 -7.77
C GLY A 97 -6.39 -2.43 -6.46
N GLY A 98 -7.65 -2.86 -6.49
CA GLY A 98 -8.57 -2.79 -5.36
C GLY A 98 -9.84 -2.02 -5.71
N THR A 99 -10.85 -2.10 -4.85
CA THR A 99 -12.12 -1.36 -4.93
C THR A 99 -11.96 0.14 -4.63
N ALA A 100 -10.74 0.65 -4.74
CA ALA A 100 -10.20 1.84 -4.10
C ALA A 100 -10.70 3.14 -4.74
N ALA A 101 -11.06 4.11 -3.90
CA ALA A 101 -10.92 5.51 -4.27
C ALA A 101 -9.43 5.85 -4.19
N TYR A 102 -8.80 6.08 -5.34
CA TYR A 102 -7.49 6.70 -5.44
C TYR A 102 -7.66 8.21 -5.53
N ALA A 103 -6.82 8.98 -4.86
CA ALA A 103 -6.67 10.40 -5.10
C ALA A 103 -5.20 10.79 -4.94
N CYS A 104 -4.68 11.56 -5.89
CA CYS A 104 -3.46 12.31 -5.68
C CYS A 104 -3.83 13.73 -5.27
N LEU A 105 -3.31 14.18 -4.13
CA LEU A 105 -3.44 15.54 -3.65
C LEU A 105 -2.16 16.31 -3.93
N GLU A 106 -2.30 17.48 -4.55
CA GLU A 106 -1.17 18.39 -4.75
C GLU A 106 -0.66 18.97 -3.43
N GLY A 107 0.67 19.07 -3.35
CA GLY A 107 1.33 19.82 -2.30
C GLY A 107 1.53 21.29 -2.66
N THR A 108 2.30 22.00 -1.85
CA THR A 108 2.60 23.43 -2.09
C THR A 108 3.83 23.66 -2.95
N PHE A 109 4.71 22.65 -3.09
CA PHE A 109 5.97 22.81 -3.79
C PHE A 109 5.78 23.03 -5.29
N LEU A 110 4.96 22.20 -5.95
CA LEU A 110 4.85 22.18 -7.41
C LEU A 110 4.16 23.43 -7.97
N ALA A 111 3.25 24.01 -7.20
CA ALA A 111 2.68 25.33 -7.48
C ALA A 111 3.76 26.42 -7.64
N GLY A 112 4.83 26.37 -6.83
CA GLY A 112 5.93 27.34 -6.90
C GLY A 112 6.80 27.22 -8.17
N VAL A 113 6.68 26.11 -8.90
CA VAL A 113 7.40 25.86 -10.17
C VAL A 113 6.43 25.71 -11.34
N ALA A 114 5.20 26.21 -11.20
CA ALA A 114 4.17 26.23 -12.25
C ALA A 114 3.88 24.84 -12.84
N ASN A 115 3.73 23.84 -11.99
CA ASN A 115 3.54 22.44 -12.37
C ASN A 115 2.49 21.75 -11.49
N ASN A 116 1.82 20.74 -12.03
CA ASN A 116 0.89 19.86 -11.33
C ASN A 116 1.38 18.42 -11.51
N GLY A 117 1.92 17.83 -10.44
CA GLY A 117 2.52 16.50 -10.44
C GLY A 117 1.50 15.36 -10.42
N CYS A 118 0.33 15.59 -9.82
CA CYS A 118 -0.79 14.68 -9.85
C CYS A 118 -1.33 14.54 -11.27
N GLY A 119 -1.53 15.66 -11.96
CA GLY A 119 -2.01 15.69 -13.35
C GLY A 119 -0.95 15.45 -14.41
N GLY A 120 0.32 15.66 -14.10
CA GLY A 120 1.43 15.54 -15.05
C GLY A 120 1.42 16.66 -16.11
N TYR A 121 1.16 17.91 -15.74
CA TYR A 121 1.11 19.04 -16.67
C TYR A 121 1.67 20.33 -16.06
N ALA A 122 2.16 21.24 -16.92
CA ALA A 122 2.69 22.55 -16.54
C ALA A 122 1.68 23.69 -16.83
N TRP A 123 1.68 24.74 -16.01
CA TRP A 123 0.74 25.88 -16.02
C TRP A 123 0.96 26.92 -17.13
N GLY A 124 1.56 26.50 -18.25
CA GLY A 124 1.80 27.36 -19.39
C GLY A 124 2.68 28.60 -19.11
N THR A 125 2.42 29.66 -19.87
CA THR A 125 3.13 30.94 -19.84
C THR A 125 2.56 31.90 -18.80
N ASN A 126 1.24 31.81 -18.54
CA ASN A 126 0.59 32.69 -17.58
C ASN A 126 0.83 32.27 -16.11
N GLY A 127 1.27 31.03 -15.88
CA GLY A 127 1.55 30.49 -14.55
C GLY A 127 0.29 30.27 -13.69
N ILE A 128 -0.85 29.99 -14.31
CA ILE A 128 -2.15 29.75 -13.67
C ILE A 128 -2.57 28.30 -13.95
N ASP A 129 -3.05 27.59 -12.92
CA ASP A 129 -3.64 26.26 -13.11
C ASP A 129 -5.06 26.39 -13.68
N GLU A 130 -5.23 26.07 -14.96
CA GLU A 130 -6.53 26.10 -15.66
C GLU A 130 -7.05 24.70 -16.00
N SER A 131 -6.26 23.70 -15.66
CA SER A 131 -6.56 22.29 -15.87
C SER A 131 -7.26 21.68 -14.66
N SER A 132 -7.83 20.50 -14.86
CA SER A 132 -8.46 19.76 -13.77
C SER A 132 -8.18 18.27 -13.90
N VAL A 133 -8.00 17.64 -12.74
CA VAL A 133 -7.82 16.21 -12.61
C VAL A 133 -8.98 15.65 -11.80
N SER A 134 -9.54 14.53 -12.24
CA SER A 134 -10.52 13.78 -11.47
C SER A 134 -10.14 12.31 -11.39
N TYR A 135 -10.36 11.74 -10.21
CA TYR A 135 -10.16 10.32 -9.94
C TYR A 135 -11.52 9.68 -9.69
N GLY A 136 -11.81 8.65 -10.47
CA GLY A 136 -13.00 7.82 -10.32
C GLY A 136 -12.70 6.58 -9.47
N PRO A 137 -13.70 5.72 -9.27
CA PRO A 137 -13.49 4.45 -8.59
C PRO A 137 -12.53 3.53 -9.37
N GLY A 138 -11.72 2.77 -8.63
CA GLY A 138 -10.76 1.81 -9.17
C GLY A 138 -9.59 2.50 -9.87
N LEU A 139 -9.37 2.15 -11.14
CA LEU A 139 -8.24 2.65 -11.96
C LEU A 139 -8.62 3.89 -12.81
N THR A 140 -9.84 4.40 -12.67
CA THR A 140 -10.34 5.46 -13.54
C THR A 140 -9.75 6.80 -13.12
N ALA A 141 -9.09 7.51 -14.04
CA ALA A 141 -8.63 8.87 -13.83
C ALA A 141 -8.79 9.66 -15.13
N SER A 142 -9.01 10.97 -15.03
CA SER A 142 -9.06 11.85 -16.19
C SER A 142 -8.38 13.19 -15.92
N LEU A 143 -7.76 13.72 -16.96
CA LEU A 143 -7.16 15.03 -17.02
C LEU A 143 -7.90 15.82 -18.11
N THR A 144 -8.34 17.02 -17.77
CA THR A 144 -8.80 18.02 -18.74
C THR A 144 -7.83 19.19 -18.70
N LEU A 145 -7.12 19.39 -19.80
CA LEU A 145 -6.24 20.56 -19.95
C LEU A 145 -7.06 21.81 -20.26
N GLY A 146 -6.76 22.90 -19.57
CA GLY A 146 -7.36 24.22 -19.82
C GLY A 146 -6.30 25.25 -20.20
N GLY A 147 -6.77 26.40 -20.73
CA GLY A 147 -5.90 27.55 -20.97
C GLY A 147 -4.71 27.26 -21.89
N ASP A 148 -3.53 27.70 -21.46
CA ASP A 148 -2.23 27.42 -22.06
C ASP A 148 -1.42 26.34 -21.31
N ASP A 149 -2.08 25.53 -20.48
CA ASP A 149 -1.46 24.39 -19.81
C ASP A 149 -1.00 23.33 -20.83
N THR A 150 0.12 22.68 -20.54
CA THR A 150 0.71 21.70 -21.45
C THR A 150 1.06 20.39 -20.75
N PRO A 151 0.89 19.22 -21.41
CA PRO A 151 1.34 17.95 -20.85
C PRO A 151 2.84 17.98 -20.57
N ALA A 152 3.23 17.57 -19.37
CA ALA A 152 4.63 17.48 -18.93
C ALA A 152 5.01 16.05 -18.50
N GLY A 153 4.03 15.18 -18.30
CA GLY A 153 4.19 13.80 -17.90
C GLY A 153 2.88 13.01 -18.02
N ALA A 154 2.89 11.79 -17.50
CA ALA A 154 1.68 11.00 -17.37
C ALA A 154 0.87 11.46 -16.14
N LEU A 155 -0.45 11.39 -16.25
CA LEU A 155 -1.36 11.50 -15.11
C LEU A 155 -0.98 10.46 -14.06
N ARG A 156 -0.76 10.89 -12.82
CA ARG A 156 -0.47 9.99 -11.71
C ARG A 156 -1.73 9.19 -11.38
N THR A 157 -1.60 7.87 -11.26
CA THR A 157 -2.71 6.97 -10.95
C THR A 157 -2.24 5.94 -9.92
N ILE A 158 -3.15 5.07 -9.49
CA ILE A 158 -2.82 3.94 -8.62
C ILE A 158 -1.75 3.01 -9.21
N ALA A 159 -1.51 3.03 -10.53
CA ALA A 159 -0.39 2.32 -11.17
C ALA A 159 0.99 2.81 -10.69
N ALA A 160 1.08 3.97 -10.02
CA ALA A 160 2.30 4.38 -9.30
C ALA A 160 2.70 3.38 -8.20
N PHE A 161 1.80 2.48 -7.80
CA PHE A 161 2.01 1.42 -6.82
C PHE A 161 2.06 0.03 -7.45
N ASP A 162 2.31 -0.07 -8.78
CA ASP A 162 2.62 -1.32 -9.47
C ASP A 162 3.94 -1.87 -8.96
N TYR A 163 3.87 -2.54 -7.81
CA TYR A 163 4.98 -3.14 -7.11
C TYR A 163 4.91 -4.66 -7.21
N GLY A 164 6.08 -5.29 -7.34
CA GLY A 164 6.24 -6.74 -7.26
C GLY A 164 6.82 -7.18 -5.92
N LEU A 165 6.89 -8.50 -5.71
CA LEU A 165 7.64 -9.08 -4.59
C LEU A 165 9.15 -8.87 -4.81
N ASP A 166 9.78 -8.12 -3.91
CA ASP A 166 11.23 -7.92 -3.90
C ASP A 166 11.91 -9.03 -3.09
N GLY A 167 11.31 -9.44 -1.96
CA GLY A 167 11.79 -10.58 -1.19
C GLY A 167 11.12 -10.77 0.16
N VAL A 168 11.51 -11.84 0.85
CA VAL A 168 11.12 -12.16 2.23
C VAL A 168 12.38 -12.56 3.01
N THR A 169 12.55 -12.07 4.22
CA THR A 169 13.62 -12.55 5.12
C THR A 169 13.15 -13.73 5.97
N GLY A 170 14.08 -14.60 6.36
CA GLY A 170 13.81 -15.73 7.26
C GLY A 170 13.51 -17.04 6.54
N THR A 171 12.82 -17.95 7.23
CA THR A 171 12.42 -19.28 6.68
C THR A 171 10.96 -19.31 6.25
N GLY A 172 10.25 -18.18 6.26
CA GLY A 172 8.83 -18.10 5.90
C GLY A 172 8.16 -16.78 6.30
N LEU A 173 6.92 -16.86 6.80
CA LEU A 173 6.17 -15.76 7.41
C LEU A 173 6.03 -16.00 8.92
N ALA A 174 7.16 -16.11 9.61
CA ALA A 174 7.21 -16.19 11.06
C ALA A 174 7.20 -14.78 11.69
N LEU A 175 6.96 -14.73 12.99
CA LEU A 175 7.04 -13.49 13.75
C LEU A 175 8.41 -12.83 13.59
N GLY A 176 8.41 -11.56 13.17
CA GLY A 176 9.63 -10.77 12.96
C GLY A 176 10.25 -10.90 11.57
N ASP A 177 9.74 -11.80 10.72
CA ASP A 177 10.11 -11.83 9.30
C ASP A 177 9.62 -10.55 8.61
N ALA A 178 10.38 -10.12 7.60
CA ALA A 178 10.07 -8.93 6.82
C ALA A 178 9.68 -9.30 5.38
N VAL A 179 8.65 -8.62 4.88
CA VAL A 179 8.21 -8.71 3.48
C VAL A 179 8.58 -7.40 2.78
N TYR A 180 9.25 -7.51 1.65
CA TYR A 180 9.68 -6.38 0.83
C TYR A 180 8.92 -6.38 -0.49
N ILE A 181 8.24 -5.28 -0.76
CA ILE A 181 7.47 -5.05 -1.99
C ILE A 181 8.02 -3.79 -2.64
N GLY A 182 8.25 -3.78 -3.96
CA GLY A 182 8.80 -2.62 -4.64
C GLY A 182 8.78 -2.72 -6.16
N THR A 183 9.31 -1.69 -6.84
CA THR A 183 9.31 -1.60 -8.30
C THR A 183 10.32 -2.52 -9.00
N GLY A 184 11.05 -3.35 -8.24
CA GLY A 184 12.18 -4.15 -8.75
C GLY A 184 13.40 -3.32 -9.17
N ILE A 185 13.34 -1.99 -9.01
CA ILE A 185 14.45 -1.07 -9.26
C ILE A 185 15.24 -0.94 -7.96
N ALA A 186 16.57 -1.10 -8.05
CA ALA A 186 17.45 -1.00 -6.89
C ALA A 186 17.27 0.37 -6.19
N LEU A 187 17.06 0.34 -4.87
CA LEU A 187 17.08 1.54 -4.04
C LEU A 187 18.38 2.32 -4.30
N GLY A 188 18.26 3.64 -4.44
CA GLY A 188 19.35 4.53 -4.86
C GLY A 188 19.35 4.86 -6.35
N SER A 189 18.57 4.14 -7.16
CA SER A 189 18.34 4.47 -8.56
C SER A 189 17.11 5.36 -8.72
N THR A 190 17.07 6.15 -9.79
CA THR A 190 15.88 6.93 -10.14
C THR A 190 14.67 6.01 -10.30
N GLY A 191 13.60 6.28 -9.56
CA GLY A 191 12.38 5.44 -9.56
C GLY A 191 12.44 4.20 -8.68
N GLY A 192 13.51 4.00 -7.91
CA GLY A 192 13.60 2.93 -6.91
C GLY A 192 12.74 3.22 -5.69
N GLU A 193 11.70 2.41 -5.49
CA GLU A 193 10.79 2.50 -4.35
C GLU A 193 10.61 1.14 -3.68
N ARG A 194 10.52 1.13 -2.35
CA ARG A 194 10.30 -0.10 -1.57
C ARG A 194 9.44 0.14 -0.33
N MET A 195 8.46 -0.72 -0.12
CA MET A 195 7.71 -0.88 1.12
C MET A 195 8.29 -2.05 1.91
N THR A 196 8.53 -1.83 3.21
CA THR A 196 8.98 -2.87 4.13
C THR A 196 7.90 -3.15 5.15
N PHE A 197 7.50 -4.41 5.26
CA PHE A 197 6.50 -4.87 6.19
C PHE A 197 7.11 -5.84 7.20
N THR A 198 6.54 -5.91 8.41
CA THR A 198 6.87 -6.95 9.38
C THR A 198 5.64 -7.76 9.76
N VAL A 199 5.84 -9.06 9.96
CA VAL A 199 4.80 -9.98 10.40
C VAL A 199 4.45 -9.72 11.86
N VAL A 200 3.17 -9.46 12.14
CA VAL A 200 2.65 -9.26 13.51
C VAL A 200 2.05 -10.58 14.00
N PRO A 201 2.31 -10.98 15.27
CA PRO A 201 1.75 -12.22 15.76
C PRO A 201 0.25 -12.04 15.96
N VAL A 202 -0.55 -12.92 15.35
CA VAL A 202 -1.93 -13.11 15.80
C VAL A 202 -1.83 -13.64 17.22
N PRO A 203 -2.41 -12.98 18.24
CA PRO A 203 -2.28 -13.42 19.62
C PRO A 203 -2.66 -14.90 19.71
N ALA A 204 -1.76 -15.74 20.22
CA ALA A 204 -2.00 -17.18 20.36
C ALA A 204 -3.34 -17.48 21.08
N ALA A 205 -3.78 -16.56 21.94
CA ALA A 205 -5.08 -16.56 22.57
C ALA A 205 -6.26 -16.65 21.58
N ALA A 206 -6.22 -15.95 20.44
CA ALA A 206 -7.29 -16.00 19.43
C ALA A 206 -7.39 -17.40 18.80
N TRP A 207 -6.24 -18.02 18.49
CA TRP A 207 -6.16 -19.38 17.97
C TRP A 207 -6.64 -20.41 18.99
N LEU A 208 -6.17 -20.31 20.23
CA LEU A 208 -6.57 -21.20 21.33
C LEU A 208 -8.06 -21.06 21.63
N PHE A 209 -8.59 -19.84 21.62
CA PHE A 209 -9.99 -19.57 21.88
C PHE A 209 -10.89 -20.08 20.75
N GLY A 210 -10.53 -19.84 19.49
CA GLY A 210 -11.25 -20.39 18.33
C GLY A 210 -11.28 -21.91 18.32
N SER A 211 -10.12 -22.53 18.63
CA SER A 211 -10.00 -23.99 18.74
C SER A 211 -10.86 -24.55 19.89
N ALA A 212 -10.84 -23.89 21.04
CA ALA A 212 -11.64 -24.27 22.20
C ALA A 212 -13.15 -24.17 21.91
N LEU A 213 -13.60 -23.10 21.25
CA LEU A 213 -15.00 -22.93 20.83
C LEU A 213 -15.43 -23.99 19.83
N GLY A 214 -14.57 -24.33 18.85
CA GLY A 214 -14.82 -25.40 17.89
C GLY A 214 -14.99 -26.76 18.58
N LEU A 215 -14.11 -27.07 19.54
CA LEU A 215 -14.20 -28.26 20.38
C LEU A 215 -15.47 -28.29 21.22
N LEU A 216 -15.83 -27.18 21.85
CA LEU A 216 -17.07 -27.05 22.65
C LEU A 216 -18.32 -27.26 21.79
N GLY A 217 -18.38 -26.66 20.60
CA GLY A 217 -19.49 -26.84 19.66
C GLY A 217 -19.64 -28.29 19.22
N TRP A 218 -18.53 -28.99 18.99
CA TRP A 218 -18.53 -30.40 18.64
C TRP A 218 -18.98 -31.30 19.80
N MET A 219 -18.52 -31.04 21.03
CA MET A 219 -18.99 -31.77 22.21
C MET A 219 -20.48 -31.60 22.42
N ARG A 220 -21.02 -30.39 22.20
CA ARG A 220 -22.46 -30.12 22.38
C ARG A 220 -23.33 -30.85 21.36
N ARG A 221 -22.87 -31.00 20.11
CA ARG A 221 -23.57 -31.79 19.08
C ARG A 221 -23.59 -33.30 19.34
N ARG A 222 -22.74 -33.83 20.21
CA ARG A 222 -22.73 -35.25 20.59
C ARG A 222 -23.64 -35.59 21.77
N ALA A 223 -24.01 -34.59 22.56
CA ALA A 223 -24.83 -34.77 23.76
C ALA A 223 -26.35 -34.67 23.47
N ALA A 224 -26.72 -34.12 22.32
CA ALA A 224 -28.08 -34.13 21.77
C ALA A 224 -28.23 -35.28 20.78
#